data_AF-A0AAU2MQG8-F1
#
_entry.id   AF-A0AAU2MQG8-F1
#
_cell.length_a   1.000
_cell.length_b   1.000
_cell.length_c   1.000
_cell.angle_alpha   90.00
_cell.angle_beta   90.00
_cell.angle_gamma   90.00
#
_symmetry.space_group_name_H-M   'P 1'
#
loop_
_entity.id
_entity.type
_entity.pdbx_description
1 polymer ?
#
loop_
_entity_poly.entity_id
_entity_poly.type
_entity_poly.pdbx_seq_one_letter_code
_entity_poly.pdbx_strand_id
1 'polypeptide(L)'
;MASLLSPRCLGSLTGAALMLALGAGVPSSAAAPASRAAHEACLDAGNTRNNGDQVRLWKCAGHKNQRFVITNGQIKVEDTIGDAKEMCLDAGNTRNNGDRVRIWKCVNHTNQKWIIRNAQIVLADTVGKSQEMCLDAGDTRNNGDRVRIWKCVDHTNQKWVIQQGYIKVADTI
;
A
#
# COMPACT_ATOMS: atom_id res chain seq x y z
N MET A 1 2.39 -64.92 -77.36
CA MET A 1 1.52 -65.87 -76.63
C MET A 1 2.19 -66.21 -75.31
N ALA A 2 1.63 -65.72 -74.20
CA ALA A 2 1.74 -66.16 -72.81
C ALA A 2 1.25 -64.95 -71.98
N SER A 3 0.01 -64.95 -71.49
CA SER A 3 -0.42 -65.59 -70.23
C SER A 3 0.16 -64.87 -69.01
N LEU A 4 -0.48 -64.67 -67.86
CA LEU A 4 -1.79 -64.97 -67.27
C LEU A 4 -1.64 -64.44 -65.80
N LEU A 5 -2.72 -63.97 -65.16
CA LEU A 5 -3.03 -63.95 -63.70
C LEU A 5 -2.03 -63.28 -62.70
N SER A 6 -2.44 -62.34 -61.82
CA SER A 6 -3.19 -62.49 -60.53
C SER A 6 -2.50 -63.45 -59.53
N PRO A 7 -2.57 -63.34 -58.17
CA PRO A 7 -3.38 -62.47 -57.30
C PRO A 7 -2.69 -61.87 -56.03
N ARG A 8 -3.45 -60.96 -55.39
CA ARG A 8 -3.58 -60.56 -53.96
C ARG A 8 -2.65 -61.16 -52.89
N CYS A 9 -2.31 -60.30 -51.89
CA CYS A 9 -2.61 -60.58 -50.47
C CYS A 9 -2.56 -59.33 -49.58
N LEU A 10 -3.51 -59.26 -48.64
CA LEU A 10 -3.65 -58.27 -47.56
C LEU A 10 -2.52 -58.39 -46.52
N GLY A 11 -2.20 -57.29 -45.85
CA GLY A 11 -1.42 -57.31 -44.60
C GLY A 11 -1.31 -55.93 -43.95
N SER A 12 -1.95 -55.78 -42.81
CA SER A 12 -2.04 -54.59 -41.96
C SER A 12 -0.84 -54.39 -41.02
N LEU A 13 -0.81 -53.20 -40.38
CA LEU A 13 -0.32 -52.86 -39.02
C LEU A 13 0.93 -51.95 -38.90
N THR A 14 0.62 -50.68 -38.59
CA THR A 14 1.10 -49.83 -37.47
C THR A 14 2.60 -49.65 -37.14
N GLY A 15 2.96 -48.37 -36.95
CA GLY A 15 3.98 -47.89 -36.00
C GLY A 15 5.04 -47.00 -36.65
N ALA A 16 5.56 -45.91 -36.07
CA ALA A 16 5.24 -45.11 -34.90
C ALA A 16 5.97 -43.76 -35.13
N ALA A 17 5.34 -42.61 -34.90
CA ALA A 17 6.00 -41.31 -35.03
C ALA A 17 6.60 -40.88 -33.68
N LEU A 18 7.92 -40.73 -33.63
CA LEU A 18 8.66 -40.25 -32.46
C LEU A 18 8.65 -38.71 -32.46
N MET A 19 7.85 -38.10 -31.59
CA MET A 19 7.88 -36.65 -31.31
C MET A 19 8.76 -36.39 -30.07
N LEU A 20 9.90 -35.74 -30.27
CA LEU A 20 10.72 -35.17 -29.20
C LEU A 20 10.08 -33.85 -28.73
N ALA A 21 9.47 -33.85 -27.55
CA ALA A 21 8.99 -32.64 -26.91
C ALA A 21 10.12 -31.97 -26.10
N LEU A 22 10.61 -30.83 -26.58
CA LEU A 22 11.47 -29.94 -25.80
C LEU A 22 10.63 -29.27 -24.70
N GLY A 23 10.82 -29.69 -23.45
CA GLY A 23 10.21 -29.06 -22.29
C GLY A 23 10.81 -27.68 -22.05
N ALA A 24 10.13 -26.62 -22.49
CA ALA A 24 10.40 -25.26 -22.04
C ALA A 24 9.83 -25.08 -20.63
N GLY A 25 10.69 -25.17 -19.62
CA GLY A 25 10.33 -24.80 -18.24
C GLY A 25 10.06 -23.31 -18.15
N VAL A 26 8.79 -22.93 -18.02
CA VAL A 26 8.40 -21.57 -17.64
C VAL A 26 8.69 -21.37 -16.15
N PRO A 27 9.46 -20.34 -15.75
CA PRO A 27 9.57 -19.99 -14.35
C PRO A 27 8.23 -19.39 -13.90
N SER A 28 7.48 -20.15 -13.12
CA SER A 28 6.26 -19.67 -12.49
C SER A 28 6.66 -18.75 -11.32
N SER A 29 6.81 -17.45 -11.59
CA SER A 29 6.83 -16.45 -10.52
C SER A 29 5.43 -16.35 -9.94
N ALA A 30 5.11 -17.26 -9.02
CA ALA A 30 3.94 -17.10 -8.16
C ALA A 30 4.20 -15.89 -7.26
N ALA A 31 3.66 -14.74 -7.64
CA ALA A 31 3.47 -13.65 -6.70
C ALA A 31 2.65 -14.22 -5.54
N ALA A 32 3.23 -14.22 -4.33
CA ALA A 32 2.48 -14.60 -3.14
C ALA A 32 1.20 -13.76 -3.09
N PRO A 33 0.02 -14.35 -2.83
CA PRO A 33 -1.18 -13.57 -2.68
C PRO A 33 -0.94 -12.59 -1.54
N ALA A 34 -1.05 -11.28 -1.84
CA ALA A 34 -1.11 -10.27 -0.80
C ALA A 34 -2.22 -10.71 0.16
N SER A 35 -1.85 -11.03 1.40
CA SER A 35 -2.82 -11.40 2.41
C SER A 35 -3.80 -10.24 2.52
N ARG A 36 -5.04 -10.45 2.07
CA ARG A 36 -6.11 -9.45 2.19
C ARG A 36 -6.17 -9.09 3.67
N ALA A 37 -5.97 -7.82 3.98
CA ALA A 37 -5.92 -7.38 5.38
C ALA A 37 -7.19 -7.87 6.09
N ALA A 38 -7.04 -8.32 7.34
CA ALA A 38 -8.16 -8.90 8.09
C ALA A 38 -9.30 -7.89 8.37
N HIS A 39 -9.06 -6.60 8.13
CA HIS A 39 -9.97 -5.49 8.37
C HIS A 39 -9.50 -4.25 7.60
N GLU A 40 -10.41 -3.30 7.40
CA GLU A 40 -10.05 -1.94 6.96
C GLU A 40 -9.13 -1.29 8.01
N ALA A 41 -7.93 -0.89 7.57
CA ALA A 41 -6.94 -0.22 8.42
C ALA A 41 -7.04 1.30 8.27
N CYS A 42 -7.26 1.99 9.38
CA CYS A 42 -7.37 3.43 9.48
C CYS A 42 -6.17 4.04 10.21
N LEU A 43 -5.80 5.26 9.81
CA LEU A 43 -4.91 6.12 10.58
C LEU A 43 -5.52 6.39 11.97
N ASP A 44 -4.71 6.25 13.02
CA ASP A 44 -5.15 6.33 14.41
C ASP A 44 -4.15 7.17 15.22
N ALA A 45 -4.64 8.26 15.82
CA ALA A 45 -3.84 9.24 16.57
C ALA A 45 -3.59 8.85 18.04
N GLY A 46 -3.86 7.60 18.46
CA GLY A 46 -3.82 7.20 19.87
C GLY A 46 -4.96 7.84 20.69
N ASN A 47 -4.89 7.87 22.03
CA ASN A 47 -5.96 8.46 22.87
C ASN A 47 -5.48 9.64 23.73
N THR A 48 -4.17 9.85 23.86
CA THR A 48 -3.57 10.75 24.84
C THR A 48 -3.35 12.18 24.32
N ARG A 49 -3.27 12.39 22.99
CA ARG A 49 -3.09 13.70 22.34
C ARG A 49 -1.88 14.50 22.84
N ASN A 50 -0.82 13.81 23.25
CA ASN A 50 0.44 14.44 23.63
C ASN A 50 1.32 14.66 22.40
N ASN A 51 2.13 15.71 22.46
CA ASN A 51 3.24 15.91 21.53
C ASN A 51 4.14 14.68 21.54
N GLY A 52 4.34 14.06 20.37
CA GLY A 52 5.19 12.87 20.27
C GLY A 52 4.42 11.55 20.17
N ASP A 53 3.12 11.55 20.45
CA ASP A 53 2.29 10.34 20.35
C ASP A 53 2.36 9.80 18.93
N GLN A 54 2.79 8.55 18.82
CA GLN A 54 3.05 7.90 17.55
C GLN A 54 1.74 7.50 16.88
N VAL A 55 1.58 7.89 15.61
CA VAL A 55 0.43 7.49 14.80
C VAL A 55 0.59 6.03 14.39
N ARG A 56 -0.53 5.33 14.34
CA ARG A 56 -0.57 3.90 14.06
C ARG A 56 -1.71 3.55 13.11
N LEU A 57 -1.70 2.32 12.64
CA LEU A 57 -2.85 1.69 12.03
C LEU A 57 -3.71 1.06 13.12
N TRP A 58 -5.01 1.14 12.92
CA TRP A 58 -5.99 0.42 13.70
C TRP A 58 -7.23 0.14 12.87
N LYS A 59 -7.99 -0.90 13.22
CA LYS A 59 -9.28 -1.17 12.60
C LYS A 59 -10.16 0.06 12.64
N CYS A 60 -10.79 0.39 11.52
CA CYS A 60 -11.74 1.48 11.45
C CYS A 60 -12.95 1.17 12.36
N ALA A 61 -13.18 1.99 13.39
CA ALA A 61 -14.12 1.64 14.47
C ALA A 61 -14.96 2.82 15.01
N GLY A 62 -15.22 3.83 14.20
CA GLY A 62 -16.05 4.98 14.60
C GLY A 62 -15.40 5.95 15.60
N HIS A 63 -14.17 5.69 16.05
CA HIS A 63 -13.57 6.44 17.14
C HIS A 63 -13.08 7.84 16.71
N LYS A 64 -13.17 8.81 17.62
CA LYS A 64 -12.75 10.21 17.40
C LYS A 64 -11.27 10.34 17.04
N ASN A 65 -10.42 9.48 17.60
CA ASN A 65 -8.99 9.43 17.30
C ASN A 65 -8.64 8.91 15.90
N GLN A 66 -9.63 8.52 15.11
CA GLN A 66 -9.49 8.09 13.72
C GLN A 66 -10.15 9.08 12.75
N ARG A 67 -10.54 10.27 13.24
CA ARG A 67 -11.12 11.33 12.43
C ARG A 67 -10.13 12.46 12.23
N PHE A 68 -9.99 12.87 10.98
CA PHE A 68 -9.07 13.90 10.57
C PHE A 68 -9.73 14.90 9.63
N VAL A 69 -9.35 16.17 9.80
CA VAL A 69 -9.72 17.26 8.90
C VAL A 69 -8.47 17.73 8.18
N ILE A 70 -8.56 17.86 6.86
CA ILE A 70 -7.47 18.32 6.03
C ILE A 70 -7.75 19.77 5.66
N THR A 71 -6.91 20.68 6.12
CA THR A 71 -7.06 22.13 5.87
C THR A 71 -5.72 22.83 5.92
N ASN A 72 -5.50 23.80 5.03
CA ASN A 72 -4.25 24.57 4.94
C ASN A 72 -2.98 23.70 4.85
N GLY A 73 -3.09 22.56 4.15
CA GLY A 73 -2.05 21.55 4.01
C GLY A 73 -1.75 20.74 5.27
N GLN A 74 -2.46 20.97 6.39
CA GLN A 74 -2.31 20.17 7.61
C GLN A 74 -3.37 19.08 7.68
N ILE A 75 -3.00 17.93 8.25
CA ILE A 75 -3.92 16.84 8.60
C ILE A 75 -4.12 16.93 10.11
N LYS A 76 -5.28 17.43 10.53
CA LYS A 76 -5.60 17.74 11.94
C LYS A 76 -6.43 16.63 12.55
N VAL A 77 -6.19 16.28 13.81
CA VAL A 77 -7.05 15.34 14.55
C VAL A 77 -8.35 16.09 14.90
N GLU A 78 -9.48 15.61 14.37
CA GLU A 78 -10.75 16.33 14.36
C GLU A 78 -11.20 16.76 15.76
N ASP A 79 -11.05 15.88 16.75
CA ASP A 79 -11.49 16.12 18.13
C ASP A 79 -10.62 17.08 18.95
N THR A 80 -9.62 17.69 18.33
CA THR A 80 -8.76 18.70 18.96
C THR A 80 -8.85 20.08 18.31
N ILE A 81 -9.66 20.23 17.25
CA ILE A 81 -9.78 21.47 16.49
C ILE A 81 -10.44 22.54 17.35
N GLY A 82 -9.80 23.71 17.43
CA GLY A 82 -10.25 24.82 18.28
C GLY A 82 -9.77 24.74 19.74
N ASP A 83 -9.16 23.63 20.16
CA ASP A 83 -8.58 23.51 21.50
C ASP A 83 -7.17 24.11 21.58
N ALA A 84 -6.73 24.47 22.79
CA ALA A 84 -5.35 24.91 23.05
C ALA A 84 -4.27 23.87 22.65
N LYS A 85 -4.71 22.61 22.45
CA LYS A 85 -3.91 21.46 22.04
C LYS A 85 -4.38 20.91 20.69
N GLU A 86 -4.74 21.76 19.72
CA GLU A 86 -5.00 21.31 18.35
C GLU A 86 -3.80 20.48 17.84
N MET A 87 -4.03 19.24 17.42
CA MET A 87 -3.00 18.27 17.04
C MET A 87 -2.99 18.01 15.53
N CYS A 88 -1.80 17.96 14.96
CA CYS A 88 -1.53 17.76 13.55
C CYS A 88 -0.63 16.55 13.32
N LEU A 89 -0.79 15.90 12.16
CA LEU A 89 0.13 14.89 11.66
C LEU A 89 1.50 15.52 11.38
N ASP A 90 2.54 14.99 12.01
CA ASP A 90 3.89 15.55 12.04
C ASP A 90 4.91 14.48 11.63
N ALA A 91 5.73 14.79 10.63
CA ALA A 91 6.75 13.90 10.09
C ALA A 91 8.09 13.92 10.87
N GLY A 92 8.18 14.66 11.98
CA GLY A 92 9.44 14.90 12.67
C GLY A 92 10.40 15.80 11.88
N ASN A 93 11.64 15.87 12.33
CA ASN A 93 12.64 16.82 11.81
C ASN A 93 13.58 16.21 10.76
N THR A 94 13.47 14.91 10.48
CA THR A 94 14.31 14.16 9.55
C THR A 94 13.48 13.60 8.39
N ARG A 95 14.13 13.20 7.30
CA ARG A 95 13.50 12.71 6.06
C ARG A 95 14.07 11.34 5.65
N ASN A 96 14.37 10.50 6.63
CA ASN A 96 14.87 9.17 6.39
C ASN A 96 13.71 8.20 6.19
N ASN A 97 13.94 7.18 5.37
CA ASN A 97 13.03 6.06 5.26
C ASN A 97 12.86 5.38 6.63
N GLY A 98 11.63 5.28 7.12
CA GLY A 98 11.36 4.66 8.41
C GLY A 98 11.11 5.64 9.56
N ASP A 99 11.38 6.94 9.36
CA ASP A 99 11.06 7.96 10.36
C ASP A 99 9.57 7.90 10.69
N ARG A 100 9.26 7.80 11.99
CA ARG A 100 7.88 7.58 12.42
C ARG A 100 7.08 8.87 12.38
N VAL A 101 5.82 8.72 11.98
CA VAL A 101 4.86 9.83 12.00
C VAL A 101 4.18 9.87 13.36
N ARG A 102 4.05 11.08 13.88
CA ARG A 102 3.48 11.36 15.19
C ARG A 102 2.40 12.41 15.08
N ILE A 103 1.68 12.64 16.16
CA ILE A 103 0.95 13.89 16.35
C ILE A 103 1.79 14.87 17.15
N TRP A 104 1.66 16.13 16.78
CA TRP A 104 2.26 17.26 17.49
C TRP A 104 1.30 18.44 17.42
N LYS A 105 1.40 19.37 18.36
CA LYS A 105 0.63 20.61 18.33
C LYS A 105 0.74 21.23 16.93
N CYS A 106 -0.39 21.62 16.37
CA CYS A 106 -0.44 22.28 15.08
C CYS A 106 0.39 23.56 15.12
N VAL A 107 1.44 23.59 14.32
CA VAL A 107 2.31 24.75 14.08
C VAL A 107 2.46 24.91 12.57
N ASN A 108 2.73 26.12 12.10
CA ASN A 108 2.88 26.37 10.67
C ASN A 108 4.30 26.00 10.17
N HIS A 109 4.78 24.82 10.55
CA HIS A 109 6.07 24.29 10.13
C HIS A 109 5.90 23.32 8.95
N THR A 110 6.95 23.23 8.15
CA THR A 110 6.93 22.45 6.90
C THR A 110 6.77 20.94 7.14
N ASN A 111 7.23 20.43 8.28
CA ASN A 111 7.10 19.03 8.67
C ASN A 111 5.67 18.60 9.05
N GLN A 112 4.71 19.52 9.02
CA GLN A 112 3.27 19.25 9.20
C GLN A 112 2.45 19.57 7.95
N LYS A 113 3.11 19.90 6.83
CA LYS A 113 2.45 20.23 5.57
C LYS A 113 2.48 19.03 4.63
N TRP A 114 1.32 18.64 4.14
CA TRP A 114 1.09 17.47 3.32
C TRP A 114 0.32 17.85 2.05
N ILE A 115 0.65 17.20 0.94
CA ILE A 115 -0.01 17.32 -0.35
C ILE A 115 -0.63 15.97 -0.69
N ILE A 116 -1.91 15.97 -1.06
CA ILE A 116 -2.60 14.76 -1.49
C ILE A 116 -2.62 14.73 -3.01
N ARG A 117 -2.02 13.70 -3.61
CA ARG A 117 -2.05 13.46 -5.06
C ARG A 117 -1.83 11.98 -5.36
N ASN A 118 -2.46 11.47 -6.41
CA ASN A 118 -2.28 10.07 -6.86
C ASN A 118 -2.52 9.04 -5.73
N ALA A 119 -3.51 9.32 -4.88
CA ALA A 119 -3.83 8.61 -3.63
C ALA A 119 -2.67 8.51 -2.62
N GLN A 120 -1.59 9.28 -2.78
CA GLN A 120 -0.51 9.41 -1.81
C GLN A 120 -0.67 10.69 -0.99
N ILE A 121 -0.15 10.64 0.24
CA ILE A 121 -0.04 11.80 1.14
C ILE A 121 1.45 12.15 1.20
N VAL A 122 1.86 13.14 0.42
CA VAL A 122 3.25 13.55 0.20
C VAL A 122 3.63 14.66 1.17
N LEU A 123 4.80 14.59 1.78
CA LEU A 123 5.30 15.64 2.65
C LEU A 123 5.74 16.85 1.82
N ALA A 124 5.10 17.99 2.04
CA ALA A 124 5.15 19.14 1.13
C ALA A 124 6.57 19.70 0.93
N ASP A 125 7.42 19.65 1.95
CA ASP A 125 8.79 20.18 1.86
C ASP A 125 9.79 19.27 1.16
N THR A 126 9.33 18.11 0.71
CA THR A 126 10.13 17.19 -0.10
C THR A 126 9.77 17.25 -1.58
N VAL A 127 8.69 17.94 -1.94
CA VAL A 127 8.18 18.03 -3.32
C VAL A 127 9.20 18.70 -4.22
N GLY A 128 9.47 18.08 -5.38
CA GLY A 128 10.45 18.56 -6.35
C GLY A 128 11.92 18.39 -5.94
N LYS A 129 12.21 17.76 -4.79
CA LYS A 129 13.56 17.36 -4.41
C LYS A 129 13.92 16.00 -5.03
N SER A 130 15.19 15.60 -4.92
CA SER A 130 15.70 14.31 -5.41
C SER A 130 14.94 13.11 -4.84
N GLN A 131 14.37 13.24 -3.64
CA GLN A 131 13.51 12.25 -3.03
C GLN A 131 12.34 12.92 -2.33
N GLU A 132 11.13 12.63 -2.82
CA GLU A 132 9.90 12.96 -2.13
C GLU A 132 9.57 11.90 -1.08
N MET A 133 8.97 12.32 0.03
CA MET A 133 8.59 11.45 1.14
C MET A 133 7.07 11.37 1.24
N CYS A 134 6.56 10.15 1.44
CA CYS A 134 5.15 9.83 1.49
C CYS A 134 4.79 9.18 2.82
N LEU A 135 3.54 9.39 3.27
CA LEU A 135 2.95 8.63 4.36
C LEU A 135 2.87 7.15 3.96
N ASP A 136 3.43 6.29 4.80
CA ASP A 136 3.62 4.87 4.52
C ASP A 136 3.05 4.04 5.67
N ALA A 137 2.15 3.13 5.32
CA ALA A 137 1.42 2.26 6.25
C ALA A 137 2.33 1.16 6.85
N GLY A 138 3.58 1.05 6.42
CA GLY A 138 4.47 -0.06 6.78
C GLY A 138 4.19 -1.32 5.97
N ASP A 139 4.76 -2.42 6.44
CA ASP A 139 4.82 -3.69 5.70
C ASP A 139 3.60 -4.59 6.01
N THR A 140 2.91 -4.34 7.13
CA THR A 140 1.73 -5.07 7.59
C THR A 140 0.53 -4.13 7.83
N ARG A 141 -0.65 -4.69 8.12
CA ARG A 141 -1.91 -3.95 8.40
C ARG A 141 -2.52 -4.34 9.74
N ASN A 142 -1.66 -4.68 10.70
CA ASN A 142 -2.09 -5.10 12.03
C ASN A 142 -2.42 -3.87 12.88
N ASN A 143 -3.33 -4.08 13.83
CA ASN A 143 -3.61 -3.11 14.87
C ASN A 143 -2.33 -2.79 15.66
N GLY A 144 -1.93 -1.53 15.68
CA GLY A 144 -0.75 -1.06 16.39
C GLY A 144 0.48 -0.81 15.51
N ASP A 145 0.45 -1.25 14.25
CA ASP A 145 1.53 -0.98 13.31
C ASP A 145 1.77 0.52 13.19
N ARG A 146 3.02 0.95 13.33
CA ARG A 146 3.36 2.38 13.37
C ARG A 146 3.49 2.92 11.94
N VAL A 147 2.79 4.02 11.68
CA VAL A 147 2.90 4.74 10.41
C VAL A 147 4.24 5.46 10.36
N ARG A 148 4.83 5.52 9.17
CA ARG A 148 6.14 6.11 8.92
C ARG A 148 6.09 7.01 7.69
N ILE A 149 7.16 7.75 7.46
CA ILE A 149 7.47 8.28 6.14
C ILE A 149 8.43 7.35 5.43
N TRP A 150 8.28 7.26 4.12
CA TRP A 150 9.18 6.54 3.24
C TRP A 150 9.27 7.26 1.91
N LYS A 151 10.34 7.05 1.15
CA LYS A 151 10.43 7.57 -0.22
C LYS A 151 9.17 7.21 -0.99
N CYS A 152 8.62 8.17 -1.72
CA CYS A 152 7.42 7.94 -2.51
C CYS A 152 7.70 6.87 -3.57
N VAL A 153 6.92 5.79 -3.53
CA VAL A 153 6.92 4.70 -4.52
C VAL A 153 5.48 4.32 -4.85
N ASP A 154 5.25 3.72 -6.01
CA ASP A 154 3.91 3.31 -6.43
C ASP A 154 3.52 1.94 -5.83
N HIS A 155 3.54 1.85 -4.51
CA HIS A 155 3.18 0.64 -3.77
C HIS A 155 1.87 0.86 -2.99
N THR A 156 1.12 -0.22 -2.78
CA THR A 156 -0.21 -0.15 -2.15
C THR A 156 -0.17 0.36 -0.71
N ASN A 157 0.94 0.12 0.01
CA ASN A 157 1.16 0.60 1.38
C ASN A 157 1.33 2.12 1.50
N GLN A 158 1.39 2.85 0.39
CA GLN A 158 1.42 4.32 0.34
C GLN A 158 0.16 4.90 -0.29
N LYS A 159 -0.83 4.07 -0.62
CA LYS A 159 -2.11 4.52 -1.18
C LYS A 159 -3.14 4.62 -0.08
N TRP A 160 -3.81 5.76 -0.03
CA TRP A 160 -4.74 6.14 1.02
C TRP A 160 -6.07 6.59 0.41
N VAL A 161 -7.18 6.16 1.02
CA VAL A 161 -8.53 6.64 0.71
C VAL A 161 -8.99 7.54 1.84
N ILE A 162 -9.40 8.76 1.47
CA ILE A 162 -9.93 9.75 2.42
C ILE A 162 -11.45 9.77 2.26
N GLN A 163 -12.17 9.37 3.31
CA GLN A 163 -13.63 9.24 3.26
C GLN A 163 -14.21 9.48 4.65
N GLN A 164 -15.18 10.41 4.75
CA GLN A 164 -15.91 10.68 6.00
C GLN A 164 -14.99 10.93 7.22
N GLY A 165 -13.90 11.68 7.01
CA GLY A 165 -12.90 11.98 8.03
C GLY A 165 -11.89 10.86 8.31
N TYR A 166 -12.06 9.67 7.73
CA TYR A 166 -11.05 8.62 7.79
C TYR A 166 -9.94 8.81 6.77
N ILE A 167 -8.74 8.37 7.13
CA ILE A 167 -7.62 8.13 6.22
C ILE A 167 -7.36 6.61 6.28
N LYS A 168 -7.81 5.89 5.27
CA LYS A 168 -7.78 4.41 5.20
C LYS A 168 -6.66 3.94 4.28
N VAL A 169 -5.99 2.83 4.60
CA VAL A 169 -5.03 2.22 3.66
C VAL A 169 -5.78 1.55 2.53
N ALA A 170 -5.50 1.93 1.28
CA ALA A 170 -6.33 1.58 0.13
C ALA A 170 -6.43 0.08 -0.14
N ASP A 171 -5.39 -0.70 0.17
CA ASP A 171 -5.38 -2.17 0.00
C ASP A 171 -6.14 -2.95 1.08
N THR A 172 -6.83 -2.25 1.99
CA THR A 172 -7.61 -2.86 3.07
C THR A 172 -9.13 -2.68 2.92
N ILE A 173 -9.57 -2.08 1.82
CA ILE A 173 -10.96 -1.76 1.51
C ILE A 173 -11.53 -2.78 0.52
#